data_AF-A0A1G8TTK7-F1
#
_entry.id   AF-A0A1G8TTK7-F1
#
_cell.length_a   1.000
_cell.length_b   1.000
_cell.length_c   1.000
_cell.angle_alpha   90.00
_cell.angle_beta   90.00
_cell.angle_gamma   90.00
#
_symmetry.space_group_name_H-M   'P 1'
#
loop_
_entity.id
_entity.type
_entity.pdbx_description
1 polymer ?
#
loop_
_entity_poly.entity_id
_entity_poly.type
_entity_poly.pdbx_seq_one_letter_code
_entity_poly.pdbx_strand_id
1 'polypeptide(L)'
;MTTTFKTITGIMILASALGLSACSSSGSNTGNNAASTNAPVAEASAPAQPASTAGPSPAAAEQSAPPAATAVPDTAAGNGAAAEDSATQLKELLELAKQGKVPGVEYAAHSGMIDEVEAAWGEPDTKESAGKGMYSTYGARHVVFGWNKGSRIFDVRSSAADLQQLTLKEIEQTLGKPDDTAVNGSDKIYIYHAGKEYQLKFIIPEATGTVDHISVFSERDSFNNMAG
;
A
#
# COMPACT_ATOMS: atom_id res chain seq x y z
N MET A 1 34.64 -37.71 29.55
CA MET A 1 35.27 -36.82 28.55
C MET A 1 34.41 -35.55 28.50
N THR A 2 34.42 -34.66 29.48
CA THR A 2 35.49 -33.69 29.86
C THR A 2 36.19 -33.06 28.66
N THR A 3 35.92 -31.77 28.40
CA THR A 3 36.87 -30.63 28.24
C THR A 3 36.05 -29.42 27.72
N THR A 4 35.71 -28.38 28.50
CA THR A 4 36.45 -27.19 29.00
C THR A 4 36.29 -25.92 28.15
N PHE A 5 35.84 -24.87 28.86
CA PHE A 5 35.75 -23.43 28.59
C PHE A 5 36.87 -22.76 27.79
N LYS A 6 36.51 -21.71 27.02
CA LYS A 6 37.28 -20.44 26.95
C LYS A 6 36.33 -19.24 26.90
N THR A 7 36.21 -18.55 28.03
CA THR A 7 35.72 -17.17 28.17
C THR A 7 36.78 -16.20 27.64
N ILE A 8 36.37 -15.14 26.93
CA ILE A 8 37.21 -13.97 26.69
C ILE A 8 36.48 -12.75 27.25
N THR A 9 37.03 -12.28 28.37
CA THR A 9 36.78 -10.99 29.02
C THR A 9 37.44 -9.88 28.21
N GLY A 10 36.73 -8.79 27.98
CA GLY A 10 37.28 -7.55 27.43
C GLY A 10 36.45 -6.35 27.90
N ILE A 11 36.78 -5.84 29.08
CA ILE A 11 36.26 -4.60 29.67
C ILE A 11 37.05 -3.43 29.07
N MET A 12 36.36 -2.43 28.51
CA MET A 12 36.91 -1.08 28.33
C MET A 12 35.81 -0.07 28.66
N ILE A 13 35.84 0.36 29.91
CA ILE A 13 35.08 1.51 30.43
C ILE A 13 35.81 2.76 29.94
N LEU A 14 35.10 3.66 29.26
CA LEU A 14 35.53 5.06 29.18
C LEU A 14 34.34 5.96 29.52
N ALA A 15 34.36 6.41 30.76
CA ALA A 15 33.52 7.49 31.26
C ALA A 15 34.13 8.83 30.84
N SER A 16 33.32 9.71 30.25
CA SER A 16 33.59 11.14 30.20
C SER A 16 32.30 11.89 30.48
N ALA A 17 32.34 12.65 31.55
CA ALA A 17 31.25 13.38 32.14
C ALA A 17 31.26 14.87 31.71
N LEU A 18 30.13 15.52 32.01
CA LEU A 18 29.92 16.96 32.27
C LEU A 18 29.75 17.92 31.07
N GLY A 19 28.56 18.53 31.06
CA GLY A 19 28.23 19.75 30.35
C GLY A 19 26.86 20.27 30.78
N LEU A 20 26.77 20.86 31.98
CA LEU A 20 25.63 21.70 32.39
C LEU A 20 25.76 23.06 31.71
N SER A 21 24.69 23.55 31.10
CA SER A 21 24.50 24.97 30.81
C SER A 21 23.04 25.32 31.04
N ALA A 22 22.82 26.08 32.12
CA ALA A 22 21.59 26.78 32.40
C ALA A 22 21.68 28.18 31.79
N CYS A 23 20.63 28.62 31.11
CA CYS A 23 20.26 30.03 31.05
C CYS A 23 18.73 30.13 31.09
N SER A 24 18.27 30.71 32.19
CA SER A 24 16.94 31.19 32.49
C SER A 24 16.56 32.40 31.66
N SER A 25 15.32 32.47 31.17
CA SER A 25 14.62 33.75 31.02
C SER A 25 13.12 33.56 31.24
N SER A 26 12.66 34.05 32.39
CA SER A 26 11.27 34.21 32.75
C SER A 26 10.57 35.18 31.81
N GLY A 27 9.42 34.78 31.27
CA GLY A 27 8.50 35.62 30.51
C GLY A 27 7.08 35.37 31.00
N SER A 28 6.55 36.34 31.73
CA SER A 28 5.31 36.40 32.49
C SER A 28 4.03 36.03 31.74
N ASN A 29 3.18 35.26 32.42
CA ASN A 29 1.80 35.01 32.07
C ASN A 29 0.91 36.12 32.69
N THR A 30 0.15 36.83 31.87
CA THR A 30 -0.98 37.70 32.25
C THR A 30 -1.86 37.71 31.01
N GLY A 31 -2.98 37.00 30.94
CA GLY A 31 -4.12 37.13 31.84
C GLY A 31 -5.02 38.23 31.29
N ASN A 32 -5.82 37.91 30.26
CA ASN A 32 -6.94 38.75 29.82
C ASN A 32 -7.96 37.85 29.10
N ASN A 33 -9.06 37.54 29.77
CA ASN A 33 -10.28 37.09 29.12
C ASN A 33 -11.45 37.79 29.79
N ALA A 34 -11.88 38.90 29.16
CA ALA A 34 -13.06 39.65 29.56
C ALA A 34 -14.25 39.13 28.75
N ALA A 35 -15.30 38.73 29.47
CA ALA A 35 -16.61 38.44 28.91
C ALA A 35 -17.35 39.74 28.56
N SER A 36 -18.12 39.70 27.45
CA SER A 36 -19.31 40.51 27.10
C SER A 36 -19.45 40.51 25.57
N THR A 37 -20.60 40.45 24.88
CA THR A 37 -22.02 40.15 25.15
C THR A 37 -22.71 40.22 23.78
N ASN A 38 -23.74 39.39 23.57
CA ASN A 38 -24.91 39.55 22.67
C ASN A 38 -24.78 39.78 21.14
N ALA A 39 -25.54 38.92 20.43
CA ALA A 39 -26.03 39.00 19.04
C ALA A 39 -27.14 40.08 18.86
N PRO A 40 -27.95 40.14 17.77
CA PRO A 40 -27.84 39.58 16.40
C PRO A 40 -28.11 40.65 15.30
N VAL A 41 -27.73 40.41 14.03
CA VAL A 41 -28.50 40.93 12.88
C VAL A 41 -28.37 39.97 11.69
N ALA A 42 -29.52 39.54 11.18
CA ALA A 42 -29.68 38.81 9.94
C ALA A 42 -29.48 39.73 8.73
N GLU A 43 -28.99 39.20 7.60
CA GLU A 43 -29.67 39.40 6.32
C GLU A 43 -29.21 38.36 5.29
N ALA A 44 -30.18 37.93 4.50
CA ALA A 44 -30.06 36.97 3.42
C ALA A 44 -29.26 37.52 2.23
N SER A 45 -28.71 36.62 1.40
CA SER A 45 -29.11 36.50 -0.02
C SER A 45 -28.18 35.54 -0.78
N ALA A 46 -28.72 34.37 -1.15
CA ALA A 46 -28.46 33.75 -2.45
C ALA A 46 -29.45 34.41 -3.44
N PRO A 47 -29.10 34.61 -4.74
CA PRO A 47 -29.19 33.55 -5.77
C PRO A 47 -28.04 33.72 -6.82
N ALA A 48 -27.87 32.99 -7.93
CA ALA A 48 -28.83 32.43 -8.87
C ALA A 48 -28.16 31.43 -9.83
N GLN A 49 -28.96 30.43 -10.19
CA GLN A 49 -28.93 29.64 -11.42
C GLN A 49 -29.26 30.52 -12.65
N PRO A 50 -28.89 30.08 -13.87
CA PRO A 50 -29.86 30.15 -14.98
C PRO A 50 -30.13 28.79 -15.60
N ALA A 51 -31.40 28.54 -15.90
CA ALA A 51 -31.90 27.41 -16.66
C ALA A 51 -32.59 27.90 -17.94
N SER A 52 -32.76 26.96 -18.88
CA SER A 52 -33.66 26.95 -20.05
C SER A 52 -33.06 27.58 -21.32
N THR A 53 -33.29 27.08 -22.54
CA THR A 53 -34.50 26.47 -23.14
C THR A 53 -34.18 25.53 -24.32
N ALA A 54 -35.20 24.76 -24.72
CA ALA A 54 -35.21 23.62 -25.64
C ALA A 54 -35.38 23.93 -27.15
N GLY A 55 -35.10 22.88 -27.96
CA GLY A 55 -35.84 22.48 -29.19
C GLY A 55 -35.05 22.50 -30.51
N PRO A 56 -35.44 21.75 -31.57
CA PRO A 56 -36.20 20.49 -31.68
C PRO A 56 -35.54 19.41 -32.59
N SER A 57 -36.19 18.24 -32.67
CA SER A 57 -35.98 17.10 -33.60
C SER A 57 -36.47 17.41 -35.05
N PRO A 58 -36.02 16.67 -36.09
CA PRO A 58 -36.78 15.54 -36.68
C PRO A 58 -35.89 14.33 -37.05
N ALA A 59 -36.21 13.07 -36.72
CA ALA A 59 -37.22 12.15 -37.29
C ALA A 59 -36.93 11.63 -38.72
N ALA A 60 -36.62 10.31 -38.81
CA ALA A 60 -36.91 9.31 -39.87
C ALA A 60 -35.77 8.26 -39.91
N ALA A 61 -35.86 7.11 -39.23
CA ALA A 61 -36.56 5.88 -39.63
C ALA A 61 -36.06 5.30 -40.96
N GLU A 62 -35.34 4.17 -40.91
CA GLU A 62 -35.68 3.01 -41.73
C GLU A 62 -35.07 1.71 -41.19
N GLN A 63 -35.85 0.66 -41.38
CA GLN A 63 -35.86 -0.63 -40.72
C GLN A 63 -35.30 -1.67 -41.68
N SER A 64 -34.46 -2.58 -41.22
CA SER A 64 -34.21 -3.88 -41.88
C SER A 64 -33.67 -4.89 -40.87
N ALA A 65 -34.45 -5.92 -40.60
CA ALA A 65 -34.01 -7.17 -39.95
C ALA A 65 -33.81 -8.25 -41.03
N PRO A 66 -33.40 -9.48 -40.66
CA PRO A 66 -32.04 -9.98 -40.52
C PRO A 66 -31.64 -10.93 -41.67
N PRO A 67 -30.39 -11.42 -41.72
CA PRO A 67 -30.18 -12.79 -42.21
C PRO A 67 -29.57 -13.69 -41.14
N ALA A 68 -29.92 -14.95 -41.29
CA ALA A 68 -29.70 -16.05 -40.39
C ALA A 68 -28.23 -16.48 -40.27
N ALA A 69 -27.94 -17.02 -39.09
CA ALA A 69 -27.00 -18.09 -38.78
C ALA A 69 -25.90 -18.39 -39.82
N THR A 70 -24.66 -18.06 -39.45
CA THR A 70 -23.53 -18.95 -39.73
C THR A 70 -22.78 -19.14 -38.43
N ALA A 71 -22.83 -20.37 -37.91
CA ALA A 71 -22.05 -20.80 -36.76
C ALA A 71 -20.55 -20.61 -37.08
N VAL A 72 -19.92 -19.66 -36.41
CA VAL A 72 -18.46 -19.61 -36.29
C VAL A 72 -18.08 -20.57 -35.16
N PRO A 73 -17.11 -21.46 -35.38
CA PRO A 73 -16.78 -22.49 -34.40
C PRO A 73 -16.17 -21.85 -33.16
N ASP A 74 -16.69 -22.31 -32.03
CA ASP A 74 -16.13 -22.19 -30.70
C ASP A 74 -14.62 -22.45 -30.74
N THR A 75 -13.83 -21.38 -30.58
CA THR A 75 -12.40 -21.50 -30.27
C THR A 75 -12.25 -21.38 -28.76
N ALA A 76 -12.81 -22.34 -28.02
CA ALA A 76 -12.57 -22.55 -26.58
C ALA A 76 -11.20 -23.20 -26.31
N ALA A 77 -10.14 -22.72 -26.99
CA ALA A 77 -8.77 -23.20 -26.80
C ALA A 77 -7.82 -22.12 -26.26
N GLY A 78 -8.26 -20.86 -26.14
CA GLY A 78 -7.42 -19.74 -25.67
C GLY A 78 -7.47 -19.47 -24.17
N ASN A 79 -8.53 -19.88 -23.47
CA ASN A 79 -8.74 -19.55 -22.05
C ASN A 79 -8.02 -20.48 -21.06
N GLY A 80 -7.55 -21.64 -21.51
CA GLY A 80 -6.85 -22.60 -20.63
C GLY A 80 -5.43 -22.18 -20.32
N ALA A 81 -4.65 -21.78 -21.33
CA ALA A 81 -3.24 -21.44 -21.15
C ALA A 81 -3.03 -20.20 -20.26
N ALA A 82 -3.79 -19.12 -20.51
CA ALA A 82 -3.68 -17.90 -19.70
C ALA A 82 -4.09 -18.13 -18.23
N ALA A 83 -5.12 -18.95 -17.98
CA ALA A 83 -5.55 -19.27 -16.62
C ALA A 83 -4.52 -20.14 -15.87
N GLU A 84 -3.86 -21.09 -16.56
CA GLU A 84 -2.78 -21.90 -15.98
C GLU A 84 -1.53 -21.05 -15.67
N ASP A 85 -1.21 -20.08 -16.53
CA ASP A 85 -0.11 -19.13 -16.30
C ASP A 85 -0.39 -18.24 -15.08
N SER A 86 -1.58 -17.65 -14.97
CA SER A 86 -1.99 -16.86 -13.81
C SER A 86 -2.03 -17.69 -12.53
N ALA A 87 -2.51 -18.94 -12.59
CA ALA A 87 -2.52 -19.83 -11.42
C ALA A 87 -1.11 -20.17 -10.94
N THR A 88 -0.16 -20.34 -11.85
CA THR A 88 1.25 -20.57 -11.52
C THR A 88 1.86 -19.33 -10.88
N GLN A 89 1.65 -18.16 -11.50
CA GLN A 89 2.12 -16.87 -10.99
C GLN A 89 1.59 -16.62 -9.56
N LEU A 90 0.29 -16.80 -9.32
CA LEU A 90 -0.33 -16.59 -8.00
C LEU A 90 0.25 -17.48 -6.90
N LYS A 91 0.54 -18.75 -7.21
CA LYS A 91 1.19 -19.66 -6.27
C LYS A 91 2.62 -19.21 -5.95
N GLU A 92 3.36 -18.77 -6.97
CA GLU A 92 4.70 -18.22 -6.78
C GLU A 92 4.68 -16.94 -5.94
N LEU A 93 3.71 -16.04 -6.17
CA LEU A 93 3.51 -14.86 -5.33
C LEU A 93 3.32 -15.25 -3.86
N LEU A 94 2.51 -16.27 -3.57
CA LEU A 94 2.29 -16.72 -2.20
C LEU A 94 3.58 -17.31 -1.58
N GLU A 95 4.37 -18.06 -2.34
CA GLU A 95 5.66 -18.61 -1.88
C GLU A 95 6.72 -17.53 -1.63
N LEU A 96 6.76 -16.48 -2.47
CA LEU A 96 7.61 -15.31 -2.26
C LEU A 96 7.15 -14.50 -1.04
N ALA A 97 5.84 -14.33 -0.88
CA ALA A 97 5.26 -13.61 0.24
C ALA A 97 5.58 -14.28 1.59
N LYS A 98 5.65 -15.62 1.65
CA LYS A 98 6.11 -16.36 2.83
C LYS A 98 7.56 -16.03 3.23
N GLN A 99 8.33 -15.48 2.30
CA GLN A 99 9.71 -15.02 2.50
C GLN A 99 9.79 -13.50 2.66
N GLY A 100 8.65 -12.79 2.74
CA GLY A 100 8.58 -11.34 2.82
C GLY A 100 8.87 -10.61 1.50
N LYS A 101 8.86 -11.30 0.36
CA LYS A 101 9.30 -10.76 -0.95
C LYS A 101 8.18 -10.62 -1.96
N VAL A 102 8.37 -9.71 -2.91
CA VAL A 102 7.60 -9.62 -4.15
C VAL A 102 8.46 -10.05 -5.34
N PRO A 103 7.88 -10.42 -6.49
CA PRO A 103 8.63 -10.79 -7.69
C PRO A 103 9.61 -9.70 -8.12
N GLY A 104 10.83 -10.11 -8.50
CA GLY A 104 11.86 -9.19 -9.03
C GLY A 104 12.51 -8.25 -8.01
N VAL A 105 12.21 -8.38 -6.71
CA VAL A 105 12.77 -7.52 -5.65
C VAL A 105 13.52 -8.37 -4.63
N GLU A 106 14.79 -8.04 -4.40
CA GLU A 106 15.65 -8.81 -3.49
C GLU A 106 15.41 -8.50 -2.01
N TYR A 107 14.88 -7.30 -1.73
CA TYR A 107 14.61 -6.81 -0.38
C TYR A 107 13.27 -7.29 0.14
N ALA A 108 13.26 -7.78 1.37
CA ALA A 108 12.10 -8.40 1.99
C ALA A 108 11.57 -7.57 3.18
N ALA A 109 10.27 -7.65 3.42
CA ALA A 109 9.67 -7.22 4.67
C ALA A 109 10.30 -7.98 5.85
N HIS A 110 10.28 -7.36 7.03
CA HIS A 110 10.91 -7.81 8.28
C HIS A 110 12.45 -7.82 8.26
N SER A 111 13.09 -8.28 7.20
CA SER A 111 14.55 -8.49 7.17
C SER A 111 15.34 -7.40 6.44
N GLY A 112 14.75 -6.73 5.45
CA GLY A 112 15.41 -5.68 4.67
C GLY A 112 15.46 -4.32 5.39
N MET A 113 16.46 -3.51 5.03
CA MET A 113 16.65 -2.15 5.50
C MET A 113 16.55 -1.15 4.36
N ILE A 114 15.83 -0.04 4.54
CA ILE A 114 15.71 0.98 3.50
C ILE A 114 17.05 1.61 3.14
N ASP A 115 17.96 1.75 4.12
CA ASP A 115 19.29 2.34 3.90
C ASP A 115 20.12 1.49 2.91
N GLU A 116 19.93 0.17 2.91
CA GLU A 116 20.59 -0.74 1.96
C GLU A 116 19.98 -0.62 0.55
N VAL A 117 18.68 -0.39 0.47
CA VAL A 117 17.99 -0.11 -0.81
C VAL A 117 18.52 1.20 -1.38
N GLU A 118 18.56 2.27 -0.59
CA GLU A 118 19.03 3.59 -1.03
C GLU A 118 20.50 3.55 -1.44
N ALA A 119 21.34 2.79 -0.73
CA ALA A 119 22.74 2.59 -1.11
C ALA A 119 22.90 1.86 -2.47
N ALA A 120 22.00 0.92 -2.78
CA ALA A 120 22.09 0.12 -4.00
C ALA A 120 21.36 0.75 -5.19
N TRP A 121 20.23 1.41 -4.95
CA TRP A 121 19.31 1.90 -5.97
C TRP A 121 19.35 3.42 -6.13
N GLY A 122 19.95 4.14 -5.19
CA GLY A 122 19.92 5.61 -5.12
C GLY A 122 18.72 6.12 -4.32
N GLU A 123 18.56 7.44 -4.28
CA GLU A 123 17.41 8.09 -3.62
C GLU A 123 16.09 7.69 -4.30
N PRO A 124 14.99 7.56 -3.54
CA PRO A 124 13.67 7.33 -4.11
C PRO A 124 13.15 8.58 -4.81
N ASP A 125 12.21 8.39 -5.75
CA ASP A 125 11.52 9.48 -6.43
C ASP A 125 10.69 10.32 -5.44
N THR A 126 10.07 9.65 -4.48
CA THR A 126 9.32 10.28 -3.39
C THR A 126 9.54 9.58 -2.06
N LYS A 127 9.47 10.36 -0.97
CA LYS A 127 9.53 9.88 0.40
C LYS A 127 8.45 10.59 1.22
N GLU A 128 7.47 9.85 1.71
CA GLU A 128 6.31 10.43 2.40
C GLU A 128 5.90 9.64 3.64
N SER A 129 5.27 10.32 4.60
CA SER A 129 4.72 9.69 5.79
C SER A 129 3.30 9.23 5.51
N ALA A 130 3.02 7.94 5.70
CA ALA A 130 1.67 7.39 5.53
C ALA A 130 1.42 6.26 6.53
N GLY A 131 0.18 6.20 7.05
CA GLY A 131 -0.22 5.16 8.00
C GLY A 131 0.72 5.06 9.21
N LYS A 132 1.53 4.00 9.27
CA LYS A 132 2.40 3.68 10.40
C LYS A 132 3.90 3.93 10.18
N GLY A 133 4.30 4.43 9.01
CA GLY A 133 5.72 4.60 8.68
C GLY A 133 5.98 5.57 7.54
N MET A 134 7.21 5.51 7.03
CA MET A 134 7.63 6.25 5.85
C MET A 134 7.54 5.32 4.63
N TYR A 135 7.21 5.88 3.48
CA TYR A 135 7.14 5.18 2.21
C TYR A 135 8.10 5.82 1.23
N SER A 136 8.98 5.00 0.65
CA SER A 136 9.93 5.37 -0.38
C SER A 136 9.50 4.77 -1.71
N THR A 137 9.22 5.60 -2.71
CA THR A 137 8.74 5.17 -4.03
C THR A 137 9.88 5.14 -5.04
N TYR A 138 10.02 4.03 -5.75
CA TYR A 138 10.93 3.84 -6.87
C TYR A 138 10.11 3.55 -8.13
N GLY A 139 9.61 4.60 -8.77
CA GLY A 139 8.66 4.56 -9.88
C GLY A 139 9.22 3.82 -11.09
N ALA A 140 10.49 4.06 -11.46
CA ALA A 140 11.15 3.34 -12.56
C ALA A 140 11.26 1.82 -12.33
N ARG A 141 11.12 1.37 -11.09
CA ARG A 141 11.13 -0.04 -10.69
C ARG A 141 9.75 -0.59 -10.38
N HIS A 142 8.72 0.24 -10.35
CA HIS A 142 7.36 -0.11 -9.93
C HIS A 142 7.30 -0.68 -8.50
N VAL A 143 8.15 -0.17 -7.61
CA VAL A 143 8.31 -0.67 -6.23
C VAL A 143 8.15 0.46 -5.22
N VAL A 144 7.48 0.16 -4.11
CA VAL A 144 7.40 1.05 -2.95
C VAL A 144 7.78 0.26 -1.69
N PHE A 145 8.60 0.86 -0.84
CA PHE A 145 8.94 0.29 0.45
C PHE A 145 8.35 1.13 1.58
N GLY A 146 7.54 0.50 2.43
CA GLY A 146 7.15 1.04 3.73
C GLY A 146 8.14 0.60 4.80
N TRP A 147 8.65 1.54 5.59
CA TRP A 147 9.68 1.29 6.60
C TRP A 147 9.46 2.11 7.87
N ASN A 148 9.87 1.56 9.00
CA ASN A 148 9.66 2.13 10.33
C ASN A 148 10.85 3.01 10.77
N LYS A 149 10.77 3.67 11.93
CA LYS A 149 11.83 4.60 12.39
C LYS A 149 13.23 3.97 12.52
N GLY A 150 13.34 2.64 12.58
CA GLY A 150 14.60 1.91 12.64
C GLY A 150 15.10 1.44 11.27
N SER A 151 14.67 2.10 10.18
CA SER A 151 15.01 1.76 8.79
C SER A 151 14.52 0.38 8.31
N ARG A 152 13.82 -0.39 9.16
CA ARG A 152 13.36 -1.74 8.82
C ARG A 152 12.14 -1.67 7.91
N ILE A 153 12.22 -2.40 6.80
CA ILE A 153 11.13 -2.55 5.84
C ILE A 153 10.04 -3.43 6.45
N PHE A 154 8.79 -2.95 6.44
CA PHE A 154 7.61 -3.70 6.87
C PHE A 154 6.60 -3.90 5.74
N ASP A 155 6.70 -3.16 4.63
CA ASP A 155 5.81 -3.26 3.47
C ASP A 155 6.65 -3.23 2.20
N VAL A 156 6.51 -4.24 1.34
CA VAL A 156 7.10 -4.28 0.01
C VAL A 156 5.97 -4.33 -1.01
N ARG A 157 5.84 -3.28 -1.81
CA ARG A 157 4.80 -3.18 -2.85
C ARG A 157 5.37 -3.35 -4.24
N SER A 158 4.58 -3.97 -5.12
CA SER A 158 4.88 -4.05 -6.55
C SER A 158 3.63 -3.75 -7.36
N SER A 159 3.77 -2.84 -8.33
CA SER A 159 2.78 -2.51 -9.35
C SER A 159 3.23 -2.95 -10.74
N ALA A 160 3.99 -4.04 -10.82
CA ALA A 160 4.43 -4.62 -12.09
C ALA A 160 3.23 -4.96 -13.01
N ALA A 161 3.41 -4.74 -14.31
CA ALA A 161 2.30 -4.77 -15.28
C ALA A 161 1.64 -6.15 -15.44
N ASP A 162 2.37 -7.23 -15.17
CA ASP A 162 1.86 -8.59 -15.14
C ASP A 162 0.90 -8.82 -13.97
N LEU A 163 1.18 -8.21 -12.81
CA LEU A 163 0.30 -8.25 -11.64
C LEU A 163 -1.03 -7.56 -11.93
N GLN A 164 -1.01 -6.49 -12.72
CA GLN A 164 -2.20 -5.67 -12.99
C GLN A 164 -3.25 -6.34 -13.89
N GLN A 165 -2.91 -7.50 -14.43
CA GLN A 165 -3.83 -8.33 -15.22
C GLN A 165 -4.66 -9.28 -14.34
N LEU A 166 -4.23 -9.50 -13.10
CA LEU A 166 -4.87 -10.44 -12.19
C LEU A 166 -6.24 -9.92 -11.74
N THR A 167 -7.24 -10.79 -11.81
CA THR A 167 -8.59 -10.54 -11.31
C THR A 167 -8.81 -11.22 -9.96
N LEU A 168 -9.76 -10.68 -9.18
CA LEU A 168 -10.20 -11.34 -7.94
C LEU A 168 -10.64 -12.79 -8.17
N LYS A 169 -11.29 -13.07 -9.30
CA LYS A 169 -11.78 -14.40 -9.63
C LYS A 169 -10.64 -15.40 -9.77
N GLU A 170 -9.56 -15.05 -10.47
CA GLU A 170 -8.38 -15.92 -10.64
C GLU A 170 -7.64 -16.12 -9.32
N ILE A 171 -7.54 -15.05 -8.52
CA ILE A 171 -6.97 -15.10 -7.17
C ILE A 171 -7.76 -16.08 -6.30
N GLU A 172 -9.09 -15.96 -6.26
CA GLU A 172 -9.95 -16.83 -5.44
C GLU A 172 -9.98 -18.27 -5.94
N GLN A 173 -9.93 -18.47 -7.25
CA GLN A 173 -9.85 -19.81 -7.85
C GLN A 173 -8.54 -20.53 -7.52
N THR A 174 -7.44 -19.79 -7.37
CA THR A 174 -6.11 -20.37 -7.18
C THR A 174 -5.73 -20.47 -5.70
N LEU A 175 -5.92 -19.39 -4.94
CA LEU A 175 -5.50 -19.27 -3.54
C LEU A 175 -6.62 -19.52 -2.54
N GLY A 176 -7.87 -19.61 -3.02
CA GLY A 176 -9.06 -19.68 -2.18
C GLY A 176 -9.56 -18.29 -1.77
N LYS A 177 -10.55 -18.25 -0.88
CA LYS A 177 -11.06 -16.99 -0.33
C LYS A 177 -9.99 -16.28 0.49
N PRO A 178 -9.98 -14.93 0.50
CA PRO A 178 -9.09 -14.18 1.39
C PRO A 178 -9.35 -14.51 2.86
N ASP A 179 -8.30 -14.44 3.67
CA ASP A 179 -8.39 -14.59 5.13
C ASP A 179 -9.08 -13.38 5.77
N ASP A 180 -8.86 -12.19 5.20
CA ASP A 180 -9.50 -10.94 5.63
C ASP A 180 -9.66 -9.96 4.47
N THR A 181 -10.49 -8.94 4.65
CA THR A 181 -10.67 -7.85 3.70
C THR A 181 -10.66 -6.50 4.39
N ALA A 182 -10.07 -5.50 3.75
CA ALA A 182 -10.09 -4.11 4.20
C ALA A 182 -10.48 -3.17 3.05
N VAL A 183 -10.75 -1.91 3.39
CA VAL A 183 -11.09 -0.86 2.42
C VAL A 183 -10.19 0.36 2.64
N ASN A 184 -9.72 0.95 1.55
CA ASN A 184 -9.04 2.23 1.57
C ASN A 184 -9.57 3.11 0.43
N GLY A 185 -10.38 4.12 0.77
CA GLY A 185 -11.09 4.90 -0.24
C GLY A 185 -12.04 4.01 -1.07
N SER A 186 -11.85 3.99 -2.39
CA SER A 186 -12.57 3.13 -3.34
C SER A 186 -11.95 1.74 -3.53
N ASP A 187 -10.83 1.46 -2.86
CA ASP A 187 -10.07 0.25 -3.11
C ASP A 187 -10.43 -0.82 -2.11
N LYS A 188 -10.60 -2.05 -2.60
CA LYS A 188 -10.76 -3.24 -1.77
C LYS A 188 -9.43 -3.94 -1.64
N ILE A 189 -9.09 -4.29 -0.42
CA ILE A 189 -7.84 -4.99 -0.07
C ILE A 189 -8.21 -6.40 0.32
N TYR A 190 -7.71 -7.38 -0.42
CA TYR A 190 -7.90 -8.81 -0.18
C TYR A 190 -6.64 -9.38 0.46
N ILE A 191 -6.75 -9.89 1.68
CA ILE A 191 -5.61 -10.23 2.52
C ILE A 191 -5.51 -11.76 2.62
N TYR A 192 -4.35 -12.29 2.29
CA TYR A 192 -3.99 -13.70 2.42
C TYR A 192 -2.81 -13.84 3.38
N HIS A 193 -2.91 -14.73 4.37
CA HIS A 193 -1.83 -15.05 5.28
C HIS A 193 -0.75 -15.86 4.56
N ALA A 194 0.44 -15.27 4.45
CA ALA A 194 1.61 -15.89 3.88
C ALA A 194 2.50 -16.42 5.02
N GLY A 195 2.10 -17.55 5.60
CA GLY A 195 2.74 -18.10 6.80
C GLY A 195 2.31 -17.36 8.07
N LYS A 196 3.21 -17.27 9.06
CA LYS A 196 2.91 -16.65 10.37
C LYS A 196 3.31 -15.18 10.46
N GLU A 197 4.21 -14.75 9.59
CA GLU A 197 4.90 -13.47 9.73
C GLU A 197 4.40 -12.42 8.73
N TYR A 198 3.84 -12.87 7.60
CA TYR A 198 3.55 -11.99 6.47
C TYR A 198 2.12 -12.13 5.98
N GLN A 199 1.66 -11.06 5.33
CA GLN A 199 0.43 -11.01 4.56
C GLN A 199 0.76 -10.70 3.11
N LEU A 200 0.15 -11.44 2.19
CA LEU A 200 0.05 -11.04 0.79
C LEU A 200 -1.28 -10.31 0.60
N LYS A 201 -1.21 -9.04 0.24
CA LYS A 201 -2.37 -8.17 0.02
C LYS A 201 -2.51 -7.87 -1.46
N PHE A 202 -3.71 -8.03 -2.00
CA PHE A 202 -4.09 -7.58 -3.32
C PHE A 202 -4.98 -6.34 -3.20
N ILE A 203 -4.54 -5.22 -3.77
CA ILE A 203 -5.30 -3.97 -3.77
C ILE A 203 -6.00 -3.89 -5.13
N ILE A 204 -7.33 -3.89 -5.12
CA ILE A 204 -8.17 -3.89 -6.32
C ILE A 204 -9.09 -2.67 -6.25
N PRO A 205 -8.85 -1.63 -7.08
CA PRO A 205 -9.76 -0.51 -7.21
C PRO A 205 -11.12 -0.95 -7.75
N GLU A 206 -12.20 -0.41 -7.20
CA GLU A 206 -13.56 -0.68 -7.71
C GLU A 206 -13.73 -0.27 -9.18
N ALA A 207 -13.00 0.77 -9.61
CA ALA A 207 -13.09 1.29 -10.98
C ALA A 207 -12.51 0.33 -12.04
N THR A 208 -11.48 -0.45 -11.70
CA THR A 208 -10.77 -1.32 -12.65
C THR A 208 -11.18 -2.78 -12.49
N GLY A 209 -11.46 -3.24 -11.27
CA GLY A 209 -11.76 -4.65 -10.98
C GLY A 209 -10.57 -5.61 -11.15
N THR A 210 -9.38 -5.08 -11.43
CA THR A 210 -8.11 -5.81 -11.48
C THR A 210 -7.15 -5.26 -10.43
N VAL A 211 -6.12 -6.05 -10.11
CA VAL A 211 -5.07 -5.63 -9.17
C VAL A 211 -4.41 -4.34 -9.65
N ASP A 212 -4.26 -3.36 -8.76
CA ASP A 212 -3.45 -2.17 -9.00
C ASP A 212 -1.99 -2.43 -8.58
N HIS A 213 -1.84 -2.97 -7.37
CA HIS A 213 -0.58 -3.43 -6.82
C HIS A 213 -0.79 -4.53 -5.79
N ILE A 214 0.29 -5.25 -5.49
CA ILE A 214 0.36 -6.14 -4.33
C ILE A 214 1.18 -5.49 -3.21
N SER A 215 0.97 -5.96 -1.99
CA SER A 215 1.79 -5.62 -0.82
C SER A 215 2.12 -6.89 -0.05
N VAL A 216 3.41 -7.13 0.20
CA VAL A 216 3.88 -8.13 1.16
C VAL A 216 4.23 -7.42 2.45
N PHE A 217 3.44 -7.69 3.49
CA PHE A 217 3.35 -6.87 4.68
C PHE A 217 3.70 -7.66 5.94
N SER A 218 4.59 -7.12 6.77
CA SER A 218 4.85 -7.59 8.14
C SER A 218 4.11 -6.70 9.14
N GLU A 219 3.04 -7.21 9.74
CA GLU A 219 2.26 -6.44 10.71
C GLU A 219 3.08 -6.06 11.94
N ARG A 220 3.90 -7.00 12.43
CA ARG A 220 4.72 -6.81 13.62
C ARG A 220 5.70 -5.64 13.48
N ASP A 221 6.33 -5.50 12.32
CA ASP A 221 7.31 -4.44 12.08
C ASP A 221 6.67 -3.10 11.68
N SER A 222 5.38 -3.11 11.37
CA SER A 222 4.61 -1.89 11.10
C SER A 222 4.40 -1.03 12.34
N PHE A 223 4.59 -1.57 13.54
CA PHE A 223 4.51 -0.81 14.79
C PHE A 223 5.90 -0.30 15.19
N ASN A 224 5.98 0.99 15.53
CA ASN A 224 7.21 1.57 16.07
C ASN A 224 7.40 1.13 17.53
N ASN A 225 8.14 0.05 17.76
CA ASN A 225 8.52 -0.40 19.11
C ASN A 225 9.59 0.48 19.79
N MET A 226 9.98 1.62 19.19
CA MET A 226 10.94 2.58 19.77
C MET A 226 10.28 3.71 20.59
N ALA A 227 9.00 3.57 20.95
CA ALA A 227 8.37 4.42 21.96
C ALA A 227 8.57 3.76 23.34
N GLY A 228 9.70 4.06 23.98
CA GLY A 228 9.99 3.82 25.40
C GLY A 228 10.21 5.13 26.12
#